data_AF-A0AA41RZ67-F1
#
_entry.id   AF-A0AA41RZ67-F1
#
_cell.length_a   1.000
_cell.length_b   1.000
_cell.length_c   1.000
_cell.angle_alpha   90.00
_cell.angle_beta   90.00
_cell.angle_gamma   90.00
#
_symmetry.space_group_name_H-M   'P 1'
#
loop_
_entity.id
_entity.type
_entity.pdbx_description
1 polymer ?
#
loop_
_entity_poly.entity_id
_entity_poly.type
_entity_poly.pdbx_seq_one_letter_code
_entity_poly.pdbx_strand_id
1 'polypeptide(L)'
;GESINFSDLKKSPVYPLIHASSAKSNSSSEDEARNCNPDSLESKKINGTIVVCEHSDSSYTKKEKMEEVKDKGGIGLVLIDDLERLVAFPYGAFPLTVVSSAESTEILSYINSTKNPVATVLPTVTVTKYKPAPAVAYFSSRGPSLQTSNLLK
;
A
#
# COMPACT_ATOMS: atom_id res chain seq x y z
N GLY A 1 6.42 0.59 7.50
CA GLY A 1 6.14 0.15 6.11
C GLY A 1 6.61 -1.28 5.89
N GLU A 2 5.77 -2.13 5.31
CA GLU A 2 5.96 -3.57 5.15
C GLU A 2 5.59 -4.01 3.73
N SER A 3 6.44 -4.81 3.08
CA SER A 3 6.17 -5.46 1.77
C SER A 3 7.32 -6.40 1.44
N ILE A 4 7.18 -7.18 0.37
CA ILE A 4 8.30 -7.82 -0.32
C ILE A 4 8.38 -7.20 -1.72
N ASN A 5 9.36 -6.32 -1.92
CA ASN A 5 9.62 -5.60 -3.17
C ASN A 5 11.14 -5.49 -3.45
N PHE A 6 11.51 -5.48 -4.73
CA PHE A 6 12.90 -5.36 -5.20
C PHE A 6 13.20 -4.00 -5.84
N SER A 7 12.57 -2.93 -5.34
CA SER A 7 12.61 -1.57 -5.92
C SER A 7 13.91 -1.21 -6.64
N ASP A 8 13.79 -0.75 -7.88
CA ASP A 8 14.89 -0.25 -8.71
C ASP A 8 15.07 1.29 -8.58
N LEU A 9 14.30 1.91 -7.69
CA LEU A 9 14.36 3.35 -7.45
C LEU A 9 15.69 3.77 -6.81
N LYS A 10 16.11 5.01 -7.09
CA LYS A 10 17.26 5.63 -6.42
C LYS A 10 17.04 5.65 -4.91
N LYS A 11 18.10 5.36 -4.14
CA LYS A 11 18.05 5.38 -2.67
C LYS A 11 17.80 6.76 -2.05
N SER A 12 18.00 7.83 -2.83
CA SER A 12 17.68 9.21 -2.45
C SER A 12 16.21 9.53 -2.74
N PRO A 13 15.50 10.25 -1.85
CA PRO A 13 14.11 10.67 -2.10
C PRO A 13 14.08 11.79 -3.15
N VAL A 14 13.87 11.41 -4.41
CA VAL A 14 13.89 12.33 -5.57
C VAL A 14 12.65 12.23 -6.44
N TYR A 15 11.74 11.31 -6.13
CA TYR A 15 10.55 11.06 -6.91
C TYR A 15 9.37 11.81 -6.31
N PRO A 16 8.55 12.53 -7.10
CA PRO A 16 7.38 13.24 -6.58
C PRO A 16 6.45 12.28 -5.84
N LEU A 17 5.92 12.73 -4.70
CA LEU A 17 4.96 11.99 -3.88
C LEU A 17 3.60 12.68 -3.99
N ILE A 18 2.53 11.93 -4.22
CA ILE A 18 1.18 12.50 -4.34
C ILE A 18 0.15 11.65 -3.60
N HIS A 19 -0.82 12.31 -2.97
CA HIS A 19 -2.01 11.62 -2.47
C HIS A 19 -3.00 11.38 -3.62
N ALA A 20 -3.55 10.17 -3.71
CA ALA A 20 -4.34 9.76 -4.86
C ALA A 20 -5.58 10.63 -5.13
N SER A 21 -6.21 11.22 -4.11
CA SER A 21 -7.32 12.18 -4.29
C SER A 21 -6.94 13.39 -5.14
N SER A 22 -5.68 13.85 -5.09
CA SER A 22 -5.20 14.97 -5.91
C SER A 22 -5.06 14.60 -7.40
N ALA A 23 -5.09 13.31 -7.71
CA ALA A 23 -5.00 12.75 -9.05
C ALA A 23 -6.32 12.15 -9.57
N LYS A 24 -7.44 12.44 -8.91
CA LYS A 24 -8.79 11.97 -9.30
C LYS A 24 -9.09 12.25 -10.77
N SER A 25 -9.65 11.24 -11.45
CA SER A 25 -10.19 11.36 -12.80
C SER A 25 -11.51 12.15 -12.80
N ASN A 26 -11.91 12.68 -13.96
CA ASN A 26 -13.14 13.47 -14.06
C ASN A 26 -14.42 12.64 -13.86
N SER A 27 -14.35 11.34 -14.12
CA SER A 27 -15.46 10.39 -14.05
C SER A 27 -15.59 9.64 -12.74
N SER A 28 -14.65 9.83 -11.79
CA SER A 28 -14.64 9.12 -10.51
C SER A 28 -14.98 10.02 -9.33
N SER A 29 -15.42 9.39 -8.25
CA SER A 29 -15.56 9.99 -6.93
C SER A 29 -14.21 10.16 -6.23
N GLU A 30 -14.18 11.01 -5.21
CA GLU A 30 -12.97 11.18 -4.39
C GLU A 30 -12.62 9.90 -3.63
N ASP A 31 -13.62 9.14 -3.18
CA ASP A 31 -13.42 7.87 -2.49
C ASP A 31 -12.87 6.76 -3.39
N GLU A 32 -13.24 6.73 -4.67
CA GLU A 32 -12.62 5.81 -5.63
C GLU A 32 -11.15 6.17 -5.87
N ALA A 33 -10.86 7.47 -6.06
CA ALA A 33 -9.50 7.93 -6.31
C ALA A 33 -8.59 7.76 -5.10
N ARG A 34 -9.02 8.11 -3.88
CA ARG A 34 -8.20 7.89 -2.67
C ARG A 34 -7.85 6.42 -2.48
N ASN A 35 -8.73 5.51 -2.92
CA ASN A 35 -8.53 4.07 -2.87
C ASN A 35 -7.75 3.51 -4.06
N CYS A 36 -7.42 4.33 -5.06
CA CYS A 36 -6.77 3.90 -6.31
C CYS A 36 -7.56 2.77 -6.98
N ASN A 37 -8.88 2.90 -6.98
CA ASN A 37 -9.76 1.98 -7.68
C ASN A 37 -9.48 2.04 -9.19
N PRO A 38 -9.69 0.95 -9.95
CA PRO A 38 -9.52 0.96 -11.39
C PRO A 38 -10.23 2.15 -12.05
N ASP A 39 -9.54 2.82 -12.97
CA ASP A 39 -10.01 4.00 -13.72
C ASP A 39 -10.34 5.25 -12.90
N SER A 40 -9.99 5.25 -11.61
CA SER A 40 -10.20 6.40 -10.72
C SER A 40 -9.12 7.48 -10.85
N LEU A 41 -7.96 7.17 -11.44
CA LEU A 41 -6.82 8.09 -11.50
C LEU A 41 -6.55 8.65 -12.89
N GLU A 42 -6.12 9.91 -12.94
CA GLU A 42 -5.72 10.60 -14.16
C GLU A 42 -4.22 10.43 -14.44
N SER A 43 -3.87 9.73 -15.53
CA SER A 43 -2.47 9.42 -15.89
C SER A 43 -1.54 10.63 -15.94
N LYS A 44 -2.05 11.80 -16.38
CA LYS A 44 -1.25 13.04 -16.45
C LYS A 44 -0.74 13.51 -15.08
N LYS A 45 -1.42 13.17 -14.00
CA LYS A 45 -1.05 13.55 -12.63
C LYS A 45 -0.25 12.46 -11.91
N ILE A 46 -0.38 11.21 -12.35
CA ILE A 46 0.28 10.04 -11.73
C ILE A 46 1.64 9.72 -12.37
N ASN A 47 1.80 9.94 -13.68
CA ASN A 47 2.97 9.50 -14.41
C ASN A 47 4.29 9.99 -13.79
N GLY A 48 5.18 9.07 -13.45
CA GLY A 48 6.48 9.37 -12.84
C GLY A 48 6.45 9.71 -11.35
N THR A 49 5.32 9.47 -10.66
CA THR A 49 5.15 9.76 -9.23
C THR A 49 5.02 8.49 -8.38
N ILE A 50 5.32 8.62 -7.09
CA ILE A 50 4.94 7.66 -6.06
C ILE A 50 3.57 8.10 -5.51
N VAL A 51 2.63 7.17 -5.45
CA VAL A 51 1.24 7.45 -5.09
C VAL A 51 0.93 6.91 -3.71
N VAL A 52 0.28 7.70 -2.87
CA VAL A 52 -0.28 7.26 -1.59
C VAL A 52 -1.76 6.93 -1.80
N CYS A 53 -2.13 5.68 -1.58
CA CYS A 53 -3.50 5.16 -1.70
C CYS A 53 -3.97 4.57 -0.38
N GLU A 54 -5.28 4.56 -0.16
CA GLU A 54 -5.92 3.87 0.95
C GLU A 54 -6.44 2.48 0.54
N HIS A 55 -6.51 1.59 1.52
CA HIS A 55 -7.17 0.29 1.39
C HIS A 55 -8.43 0.20 2.27
N SER A 56 -9.24 1.26 2.28
CA SER A 56 -10.52 1.30 3.00
C SER A 56 -11.66 0.67 2.20
N ASP A 57 -11.59 0.73 0.87
CA ASP A 57 -12.45 -0.04 -0.04
C ASP A 57 -11.84 -1.42 -0.33
N SER A 58 -12.54 -2.46 0.09
CA SER A 58 -12.18 -3.88 -0.12
C SER A 58 -12.79 -4.49 -1.37
N SER A 59 -13.51 -3.71 -2.19
CA SER A 59 -14.09 -4.18 -3.46
C SER A 59 -13.01 -4.54 -4.48
N TYR A 60 -11.82 -3.94 -4.35
CA TYR A 60 -10.66 -4.21 -5.19
C TYR A 60 -9.49 -4.68 -4.34
N THR A 61 -8.79 -5.68 -4.85
CA THR A 61 -7.57 -6.21 -4.23
C THR A 61 -6.45 -5.18 -4.27
N LYS A 62 -5.49 -5.32 -3.35
CA LYS A 62 -4.26 -4.50 -3.33
C LYS A 62 -3.48 -4.60 -4.64
N LYS A 63 -3.54 -5.75 -5.30
CA LYS A 63 -2.90 -5.99 -6.58
C LYS A 63 -3.56 -5.18 -7.69
N GLU A 64 -4.88 -5.14 -7.76
CA GLU A 64 -5.62 -4.31 -8.72
C GLU A 64 -5.34 -2.82 -8.51
N LYS A 65 -5.28 -2.36 -7.25
CA LYS A 65 -4.91 -0.98 -6.90
C LYS A 65 -3.47 -0.64 -7.33
N MET A 66 -2.54 -1.58 -7.17
CA MET A 66 -1.16 -1.45 -7.67
C MET A 66 -1.11 -1.39 -9.20
N GLU A 67 -1.88 -2.25 -9.88
CA GLU A 67 -1.96 -2.30 -11.34
C GLU A 67 -2.51 -1.00 -11.91
N GLU A 68 -3.57 -0.42 -11.32
CA GLU A 68 -4.07 0.91 -11.69
C GLU A 68 -2.95 1.97 -11.62
N VAL A 69 -2.25 2.07 -10.48
CA VAL A 69 -1.16 3.05 -10.33
C VAL A 69 -0.07 2.84 -11.39
N LYS A 70 0.33 1.58 -11.60
CA LYS A 70 1.36 1.20 -12.58
C LYS A 70 0.92 1.55 -14.02
N ASP A 71 -0.31 1.23 -14.39
CA ASP A 71 -0.85 1.43 -15.73
C ASP A 71 -1.05 2.91 -16.05
N LYS A 72 -1.31 3.75 -15.04
CA LYS A 72 -1.32 5.21 -15.17
C LYS A 72 0.08 5.83 -15.17
N GLY A 73 1.15 5.02 -15.13
CA GLY A 73 2.55 5.45 -15.21
C GLY A 73 3.19 5.78 -13.86
N GLY A 74 2.54 5.44 -12.75
CA GLY A 74 3.10 5.57 -11.42
C GLY A 74 4.31 4.66 -11.26
N ILE A 75 5.31 5.14 -10.54
CA ILE A 75 6.59 4.44 -10.36
C ILE A 75 6.73 3.83 -8.96
N GLY A 76 5.76 4.06 -8.09
CA GLY A 76 5.68 3.38 -6.81
C GLY A 76 4.37 3.64 -6.09
N LEU A 77 4.09 2.82 -5.07
CA LEU A 77 2.86 2.85 -4.29
C LEU A 77 3.15 2.77 -2.79
N VAL A 78 2.59 3.70 -2.03
CA VAL A 78 2.44 3.61 -0.58
C VAL A 78 0.97 3.29 -0.30
N LEU A 79 0.68 2.09 0.18
CA LEU A 79 -0.68 1.66 0.47
C LEU A 79 -0.95 1.75 1.98
N ILE A 80 -2.03 2.42 2.38
CA ILE A 80 -2.43 2.53 3.78
C ILE A 80 -3.37 1.37 4.11
N ASP A 81 -2.93 0.47 4.99
CA ASP A 81 -3.72 -0.66 5.49
C ASP A 81 -3.25 -1.10 6.88
N ASP A 82 -4.20 -1.40 7.76
CA ASP A 82 -3.96 -1.86 9.14
C ASP A 82 -4.07 -3.39 9.30
N LEU A 83 -4.68 -4.10 8.34
CA LEU A 83 -5.00 -5.54 8.48
C LEU A 83 -3.79 -6.47 8.32
N GLU A 84 -2.72 -6.05 7.64
CA GLU A 84 -1.65 -6.95 7.17
C GLU A 84 -0.30 -6.81 7.87
N ARG A 85 -0.23 -6.18 9.05
CA ARG A 85 1.04 -5.90 9.76
C ARG A 85 1.93 -7.10 10.17
N LEU A 86 1.44 -8.33 10.00
CA LEU A 86 2.16 -9.55 10.36
C LEU A 86 2.46 -10.44 9.15
N VAL A 87 1.95 -10.08 7.97
CA VAL A 87 2.05 -10.88 6.75
C VAL A 87 2.45 -9.96 5.60
N ALA A 88 3.72 -10.02 5.21
CA ALA A 88 4.20 -9.26 4.07
C ALA A 88 3.75 -9.90 2.75
N PHE A 89 3.09 -9.12 1.89
CA PHE A 89 2.66 -9.56 0.57
C PHE A 89 3.75 -9.33 -0.50
N PRO A 90 3.95 -10.27 -1.45
CA PRO A 90 4.90 -10.10 -2.54
C PRO A 90 4.32 -9.27 -3.70
N TYR A 91 4.99 -8.16 -4.02
CA TYR A 91 4.62 -7.27 -5.13
C TYR A 91 5.62 -7.28 -6.29
N GLY A 92 6.62 -8.18 -6.23
CA GLY A 92 7.58 -8.38 -7.30
C GLY A 92 8.50 -7.18 -7.52
N ALA A 93 8.64 -6.77 -8.77
CA ALA A 93 9.56 -5.69 -9.17
C ALA A 93 8.98 -4.27 -8.96
N PHE A 94 7.67 -4.13 -8.73
CA PHE A 94 7.06 -2.81 -8.57
C PHE A 94 7.36 -2.24 -7.17
N PRO A 95 7.92 -1.02 -7.06
CA PRO A 95 8.20 -0.39 -5.76
C PRO A 95 6.92 -0.15 -4.97
N LEU A 96 6.72 -0.89 -3.88
CA LEU A 96 5.52 -0.77 -3.06
C LEU A 96 5.83 -0.98 -1.58
N THR A 97 5.18 -0.21 -0.71
CA THR A 97 5.19 -0.44 0.74
C THR A 97 3.80 -0.26 1.32
N VAL A 98 3.43 -1.09 2.29
CA VAL A 98 2.18 -0.96 3.05
C VAL A 98 2.49 -0.30 4.38
N VAL A 99 1.77 0.75 4.75
CA VAL A 99 1.92 1.47 6.02
C VAL A 99 0.62 1.43 6.80
N SER A 100 0.70 1.48 8.12
CA SER A 100 -0.49 1.62 8.97
C SER A 100 -1.09 3.01 8.88
N SER A 101 -2.37 3.14 9.26
CA SER A 101 -3.05 4.44 9.36
C SER A 101 -2.36 5.39 10.37
N ALA A 102 -1.72 4.82 11.39
CA ALA A 102 -0.93 5.60 12.34
C ALA A 102 0.35 6.19 11.69
N GLU A 103 1.09 5.38 10.93
CA GLU A 103 2.28 5.84 10.20
C GLU A 103 1.91 6.80 9.05
N SER A 104 0.76 6.61 8.41
CA SER A 104 0.33 7.42 7.27
C SER A 104 0.06 8.87 7.64
N THR A 105 -0.29 9.15 8.90
CA THR A 105 -0.55 10.52 9.40
C THR A 105 0.66 11.43 9.18
N GLU A 106 1.88 10.93 9.42
CA GLU A 106 3.11 11.69 9.20
C GLU A 106 3.38 11.91 7.70
N ILE A 107 3.12 10.89 6.88
CA ILE A 107 3.29 10.96 5.41
C ILE A 107 2.32 12.00 4.82
N LEU A 108 1.05 11.97 5.21
CA LEU A 108 0.03 12.91 4.73
C LEU A 108 0.31 14.33 5.23
N SER A 109 0.78 14.48 6.47
CA SER A 109 1.24 15.77 6.99
C SER A 109 2.41 16.31 6.17
N TYR A 110 3.39 15.47 5.85
CA TYR A 110 4.52 15.83 5.00
C TYR A 110 4.08 16.29 3.61
N ILE A 111 3.20 15.55 2.93
CA ILE A 111 2.65 15.92 1.61
C ILE A 111 2.02 17.32 1.66
N ASN A 112 1.28 17.64 2.72
CA ASN A 112 0.62 18.94 2.88
C ASN A 112 1.56 20.07 3.33
N SER A 113 2.73 19.75 3.87
CA SER A 113 3.68 20.74 4.42
C SER A 113 4.55 21.41 3.35
N THR A 114 4.65 20.83 2.15
CA THR A 114 5.52 21.32 1.08
C THR A 114 4.79 21.28 -0.26
N LYS A 115 5.16 22.18 -1.18
CA LYS A 115 4.59 22.22 -2.53
C LYS A 115 5.12 21.10 -3.44
N ASN A 116 6.31 20.59 -3.14
CA ASN A 116 7.02 19.59 -3.94
C ASN A 116 7.48 18.43 -3.04
N PRO A 117 6.56 17.65 -2.46
CA PRO A 117 6.91 16.48 -1.67
C PRO A 117 7.60 15.44 -2.55
N VAL A 118 8.68 14.85 -2.04
CA VAL A 118 9.45 13.81 -2.73
C VAL A 118 9.70 12.63 -1.79
N ALA A 119 9.79 11.44 -2.38
CA ALA A 119 10.02 10.21 -1.66
C ALA A 119 10.84 9.23 -2.49
N THR A 120 11.18 8.11 -1.88
CA THR A 120 11.64 6.89 -2.56
C THR A 120 11.16 5.68 -1.77
N VAL A 121 10.88 4.59 -2.47
CA VAL A 121 10.60 3.29 -1.84
C VAL A 121 11.87 2.46 -1.96
N LEU A 122 12.44 2.07 -0.83
CA LEU A 122 13.66 1.26 -0.80
C LEU A 122 13.33 -0.23 -0.99
N PRO A 123 14.29 -1.03 -1.51
CA PRO A 123 14.19 -2.48 -1.49
C PRO A 123 13.91 -3.00 -0.08
N THR A 124 13.12 -4.07 0.00
CA THR A 124 12.81 -4.70 1.29
C THR A 124 14.07 -5.22 1.96
N VAL A 125 14.20 -4.95 3.26
CA VAL A 125 15.25 -5.51 4.11
C VAL A 125 14.62 -6.42 5.17
N THR A 126 15.33 -7.48 5.54
CA THR A 126 14.87 -8.39 6.59
C THR A 126 15.12 -7.78 7.96
N VAL A 127 14.06 -7.69 8.77
CA VAL A 127 14.16 -7.32 10.19
C VAL A 127 14.07 -8.59 11.03
N THR A 128 15.15 -8.92 11.75
CA THR A 128 15.16 -10.06 12.67
C THR A 128 14.75 -9.63 14.08
N LYS A 129 14.25 -10.57 14.89
CA LYS A 129 13.78 -10.33 16.28
C LYS A 129 12.63 -9.31 16.39
N TYR A 130 11.76 -9.26 15.37
CA TYR A 130 10.52 -8.47 15.39
C TYR A 130 9.65 -8.84 16.60
N LYS A 131 8.92 -7.87 17.15
CA LYS A 131 8.00 -8.08 18.26
C LYS A 131 6.62 -7.46 17.94
N PRO A 132 5.52 -8.18 18.22
CA PRO A 132 5.46 -9.52 18.80
C PRO A 132 5.79 -10.63 17.78
N ALA A 133 6.54 -11.64 18.21
CA ALA A 133 6.75 -12.87 17.43
C ALA A 133 6.99 -14.07 18.38
N PRO A 134 6.43 -15.27 18.10
CA PRO A 134 5.52 -15.56 16.98
C PRO A 134 4.13 -14.95 17.18
N ALA A 135 3.38 -14.80 16.09
CA ALA A 135 1.98 -14.39 16.08
C ALA A 135 1.20 -15.21 15.06
N VAL A 136 -0.09 -15.44 15.30
CA VAL A 136 -0.95 -16.20 14.38
C VAL A 136 -1.26 -15.34 13.15
N ALA A 137 -0.93 -15.84 11.96
CA ALA A 137 -1.23 -15.16 10.71
C ALA A 137 -2.75 -15.00 10.51
N TYR A 138 -3.18 -13.88 9.91
CA TYR A 138 -4.60 -13.54 9.78
C TYR A 138 -5.39 -14.59 8.97
N PHE A 139 -4.75 -15.24 8.00
CA PHE A 139 -5.35 -16.27 7.14
C PHE A 139 -5.34 -17.67 7.77
N SER A 140 -4.81 -17.84 8.99
CA SER A 140 -4.85 -19.12 9.68
C SER A 140 -6.29 -19.49 10.01
N SER A 141 -6.75 -20.65 9.52
CA SER A 141 -8.04 -21.22 9.91
C SER A 141 -8.13 -21.31 11.43
N ARG A 142 -9.32 -21.00 11.96
CA ARG A 142 -9.62 -21.04 13.39
C ARG A 142 -10.60 -22.17 13.67
N GLY A 143 -10.34 -22.89 14.75
CA GLY A 143 -11.31 -23.85 15.29
C GLY A 143 -12.55 -23.15 15.89
N PRO A 144 -13.50 -23.94 16.43
CA PRO A 144 -13.45 -25.40 16.58
C PRO A 144 -13.74 -26.17 15.28
N SER A 145 -13.48 -27.47 15.26
CA SER A 145 -13.91 -28.35 14.17
C SER A 145 -15.44 -28.44 14.12
N LEU A 146 -16.03 -28.19 12.94
CA LEU A 146 -17.47 -28.38 12.72
C LEU A 146 -17.93 -29.84 12.84
N GLN A 147 -17.03 -30.81 12.63
CA GLN A 147 -17.35 -32.24 12.64
C GLN A 147 -17.23 -32.85 14.04
N THR A 148 -16.30 -32.34 14.85
CA THR A 148 -15.99 -32.90 16.17
C THR A 148 -15.65 -31.78 17.14
N SER A 149 -16.68 -31.16 17.72
CA SER A 149 -16.53 -30.03 18.64
C SER A 149 -15.77 -30.37 19.93
N ASN A 150 -15.65 -31.65 20.26
CA ASN A 150 -14.99 -32.13 21.48
C ASN A 150 -13.47 -32.33 21.29
N LEU A 151 -12.96 -32.16 20.06
CA LEU A 151 -11.55 -32.24 19.73
C LEU A 151 -11.01 -30.85 19.37
N LEU A 152 -10.06 -30.36 20.17
CA LEU A 152 -9.34 -29.11 19.89
C LEU A 152 -8.62 -29.21 18.54
N LYS A 153 -8.72 -28.13 17.77
CA LYS A 153 -8.12 -27.95 16.45
C LYS A 153 -7.58 -26.54 16.34
#